data_AF-A0A2D0JPK1-F1
#
_entry.id   AF-A0A2D0JPK1-F1
#
_cell.length_a   1.000
_cell.length_b   1.000
_cell.length_c   1.000
_cell.angle_alpha   90.00
_cell.angle_beta   90.00
_cell.angle_gamma   90.00
#
_symmetry.space_group_name_H-M   'P 1'
#
loop_
_entity.id
_entity.type
_entity.pdbx_description
1 polymer ?
#
loop_
_entity_poly.entity_id
_entity_poly.type
_entity_poly.pdbx_seq_one_letter_code
_entity_poly.pdbx_strand_id
1 'polypeptide(L)'
;MDKQLNRQTMAYTAEIELTGFILYGNCDFRASGRIYCDVHQRWFDGAEIITSPVENIHTFNADGFIRTQNSVYKLRMPNHG
;
A
#
# COMPACT_ATOMS: atom_id res chain seq x y z
N MET A 1 -29.14 -5.44 12.17
CA MET A 1 -28.68 -4.25 11.41
C MET A 1 -27.27 -4.53 10.94
N ASP A 2 -27.18 -5.33 9.90
CA ASP A 2 -25.95 -5.83 9.34
C ASP A 2 -25.26 -4.68 8.61
N LYS A 3 -24.20 -4.13 9.23
CA LYS A 3 -23.25 -3.27 8.54
C LYS A 3 -22.43 -4.13 7.57
N GLN A 4 -23.08 -4.63 6.52
CA GLN A 4 -22.41 -4.93 5.26
C GLN A 4 -21.95 -3.59 4.69
N LEU A 5 -20.87 -3.06 5.28
CA LEU A 5 -20.05 -2.07 4.60
C LEU A 5 -19.69 -2.72 3.28
N ASN A 6 -20.11 -2.08 2.20
CA ASN A 6 -19.82 -2.44 0.83
C ASN A 6 -18.29 -2.56 0.64
N ARG A 7 -17.72 -3.71 1.04
CA ARG A 7 -16.42 -4.20 0.59
C ARG A 7 -16.64 -4.55 -0.87
N GLN A 8 -16.68 -3.52 -1.73
CA GLN A 8 -16.00 -3.67 -3.00
C GLN A 8 -14.63 -4.20 -2.62
N THR A 9 -14.41 -5.49 -2.84
CA THR A 9 -13.17 -6.18 -2.56
C THR A 9 -12.12 -5.41 -3.34
N MET A 10 -11.44 -4.44 -2.71
CA MET A 10 -10.32 -3.78 -3.35
C MET A 10 -9.37 -4.92 -3.67
N ALA A 11 -9.14 -5.16 -4.97
CA ALA A 11 -8.19 -6.15 -5.42
C ALA A 11 -6.81 -5.59 -5.11
N TYR A 12 -6.39 -5.75 -3.85
CA TYR A 12 -5.04 -5.40 -3.43
C TYR A 12 -4.07 -6.19 -4.31
N THR A 13 -3.11 -5.48 -4.89
CA THR A 13 -2.06 -6.10 -5.70
C THR A 13 -0.98 -6.71 -4.81
N ALA A 14 -0.82 -6.19 -3.59
CA ALA A 14 0.08 -6.73 -2.57
C ALA A 14 -0.29 -6.15 -1.18
N GLU A 15 0.38 -6.63 -0.14
CA GLU A 15 0.49 -5.96 1.15
C GLU A 15 1.82 -5.19 1.25
N ILE A 16 1.84 -4.10 2.01
CA ILE A 16 3.06 -3.31 2.27
C ILE A 16 3.23 -3.04 3.76
N GLU A 17 4.39 -3.42 4.30
CA GLU A 17 4.90 -2.89 5.57
C GLU A 17 5.55 -1.54 5.27
N LEU A 18 4.79 -0.46 5.47
CA LEU A 18 5.19 0.89 5.13
C LEU A 18 6.31 1.37 6.09
N THR A 19 7.46 1.76 5.52
CA THR A 19 8.56 2.34 6.29
C THR A 19 8.60 3.86 6.20
N GLY A 20 8.04 4.44 5.13
CA GLY A 20 7.96 5.89 4.98
C GLY A 20 7.51 6.34 3.60
N PHE A 21 7.59 7.65 3.38
CA PHE A 21 7.37 8.26 2.08
C PHE A 21 8.60 9.05 1.65
N ILE A 22 8.91 8.98 0.36
CA ILE A 22 9.99 9.71 -0.28
C ILE A 22 9.38 10.75 -1.21
N LEU A 23 9.80 12.00 -1.07
CA LEU A 23 9.48 13.04 -2.05
C LEU A 23 10.38 12.86 -3.27
N TYR A 24 9.77 12.71 -4.44
CA TYR A 24 10.43 12.57 -5.72
C TYR A 24 10.12 13.80 -6.58
N GLY A 25 11.09 14.67 -6.81
CA GLY A 25 10.86 15.97 -7.46
C GLY A 25 10.03 16.91 -6.57
N ASN A 26 9.11 17.67 -7.16
CA ASN A 26 8.41 18.76 -6.45
C ASN A 26 7.09 18.35 -5.80
N CYS A 27 6.38 17.34 -6.32
CA CYS A 27 5.02 17.02 -5.88
C CYS A 27 4.70 15.50 -5.79
N ASP A 28 5.65 14.61 -6.12
CA ASP A 28 5.36 13.17 -6.17
C ASP A 28 5.84 12.48 -4.89
N PHE A 29 4.91 11.98 -4.09
CA PHE A 29 5.25 11.10 -2.97
C PHE A 29 5.26 9.64 -3.43
N ARG A 30 6.28 8.89 -3.05
CA ARG A 30 6.37 7.44 -3.25
C ARG A 30 6.44 6.75 -1.90
N ALA A 31 5.72 5.64 -1.74
CA ALA A 31 5.84 4.83 -0.54
C ALA A 31 7.11 3.98 -0.62
N SER A 32 7.85 3.92 0.48
CA SER A 32 8.93 2.95 0.69
C SER A 32 8.50 1.92 1.72
N GLY A 33 8.87 0.66 1.52
CA GLY A 33 8.52 -0.38 2.47
C GLY A 33 8.91 -1.77 2.00
N ARG A 34 8.42 -2.77 2.71
CA ARG A 34 8.56 -4.18 2.33
C ARG A 34 7.26 -4.72 1.78
N ILE A 35 7.33 -5.38 0.64
CA ILE A 35 6.15 -5.95 -0.04
C ILE A 35 5.92 -7.40 0.39
N TYR A 36 4.66 -7.80 0.48
CA TYR A 36 4.24 -9.18 0.78
C TYR A 36 3.03 -9.57 -0.06
N CYS A 37 2.87 -10.87 -0.32
CA CYS A 37 1.71 -11.43 -1.01
C CYS A 37 1.43 -10.74 -2.36
N ASP A 38 2.47 -10.43 -3.14
CA ASP A 38 2.31 -9.81 -4.46
C ASP A 38 1.62 -10.77 -5.42
N VAL A 39 0.39 -10.43 -5.81
CA VAL A 39 -0.47 -11.29 -6.65
C VAL A 39 0.12 -11.52 -8.04
N HIS A 40 1.00 -10.62 -8.47
CA HIS A 40 1.69 -10.67 -9.76
C HIS A 40 3.06 -11.34 -9.68
N GLN A 41 3.52 -11.76 -8.50
CA GLN A 41 4.81 -12.42 -8.27
C GLN A 41 6.01 -11.64 -8.86
N ARG A 42 5.91 -10.30 -8.91
CA ARG A 42 6.99 -9.41 -9.36
C ARG A 42 8.10 -9.34 -8.31
N TRP A 43 7.74 -9.55 -7.05
CA TRP A 43 8.61 -9.44 -5.89
C TRP A 43 8.40 -10.62 -4.95
N PHE A 44 9.49 -11.03 -4.28
CA PHE A 44 9.42 -11.99 -3.17
C PHE A 44 8.97 -11.30 -1.88
N ASP A 45 8.38 -12.07 -0.97
CA ASP A 45 7.93 -11.55 0.33
C ASP A 45 9.10 -10.99 1.14
N GLY A 46 8.94 -9.76 1.64
CA GLY A 46 9.96 -9.03 2.37
C GLY A 46 10.91 -8.21 1.51
N ALA A 47 10.77 -8.23 0.18
CA ALA A 47 11.57 -7.38 -0.70
C ALA A 47 11.33 -5.89 -0.42
N GLU A 48 12.40 -5.12 -0.34
CA GLU A 48 12.31 -3.66 -0.23
C GLU A 48 11.91 -3.04 -1.57
N ILE A 49 10.92 -2.16 -1.54
CA ILE A 49 10.40 -1.49 -2.73
C ILE A 49 10.25 0.01 -2.51
N ILE A 50 10.30 0.74 -3.63
CA ILE A 50 9.80 2.11 -3.76
C ILE A 50 8.68 2.06 -4.79
N THR A 51 7.48 2.53 -4.43
CA THR A 51 6.32 2.44 -5.32
C THR A 51 6.38 3.46 -6.46
N SER A 52 5.43 3.34 -7.39
CA SER A 52 5.00 4.48 -8.22
C SER A 52 4.36 5.57 -7.35
N PRO A 53 4.11 6.79 -7.89
CA PRO A 53 3.52 7.89 -7.13
C PRO A 53 2.23 7.49 -6.42
N VAL A 54 2.12 7.91 -5.16
CA VAL A 54 1.00 7.67 -4.25
C VAL A 54 -0.09 8.71 -4.53
N GLU A 55 -1.30 8.24 -4.78
CA GLU A 55 -2.44 9.09 -5.14
C GLU A 55 -3.24 9.52 -3.90
N ASN A 56 -3.20 8.72 -2.83
CA ASN A 56 -3.98 8.96 -1.61
C ASN A 56 -3.10 9.33 -0.40
N ILE A 57 -2.03 10.09 -0.62
CA ILE A 57 -1.02 10.42 0.41
C ILE A 57 -1.61 11.10 1.67
N HIS A 58 -2.73 11.82 1.54
CA HIS A 58 -3.37 12.51 2.65
C HIS A 58 -4.43 11.65 3.39
N THR A 59 -4.86 10.53 2.80
CA THR A 59 -5.96 9.71 3.33
C THR A 59 -5.57 8.26 3.59
N PHE A 60 -4.41 7.79 3.12
CA PHE A 60 -3.98 6.37 3.16
C PHE A 60 -4.13 5.71 4.54
N ASN A 61 -3.86 6.45 5.62
CA ASN A 61 -3.94 5.93 6.98
C ASN A 61 -5.40 5.69 7.42
N ALA A 62 -6.32 6.58 7.04
CA ALA A 62 -7.76 6.41 7.29
C ALA A 62 -8.37 5.36 6.35
N ASP A 63 -7.89 5.32 5.10
CA ASP A 63 -8.30 4.38 4.07
C ASP A 63 -7.85 2.94 4.37
N GLY A 64 -6.73 2.77 5.09
CA GLY A 64 -6.12 1.48 5.40
C GLY A 64 -5.32 0.86 4.23
N PHE A 65 -5.07 1.63 3.17
CA PHE A 65 -4.33 1.18 1.99
C PHE A 65 -3.60 2.34 1.29
N ILE A 66 -2.58 2.00 0.51
CA ILE A 66 -1.88 2.92 -0.38
C ILE A 66 -2.34 2.64 -1.80
N ARG A 67 -2.93 3.62 -2.47
CA ARG A 67 -3.19 3.58 -3.91
C ARG A 67 -2.08 4.35 -4.62
N THR A 68 -1.53 3.72 -5.64
CA THR A 68 -0.56 4.31 -6.55
C THR A 68 -1.08 4.21 -7.97
N GLN A 69 -0.41 4.89 -8.90
CA GLN A 69 -0.77 4.87 -10.32
C GLN A 69 -0.98 3.47 -10.92
N ASN A 70 -0.28 2.45 -10.38
CA ASN A 70 -0.23 1.11 -10.98
C ASN A 70 -0.64 -0.01 -10.02
N SER A 71 -0.91 0.27 -8.75
CA SER A 71 -1.08 -0.77 -7.72
C SER A 71 -1.86 -0.25 -6.51
N VAL A 72 -2.47 -1.18 -5.78
CA VAL A 72 -3.17 -0.89 -4.53
C VAL A 72 -2.62 -1.82 -3.46
N TYR A 73 -1.97 -1.24 -2.46
CA TYR A 73 -1.29 -1.97 -1.40
C TYR A 73 -2.09 -1.90 -0.11
N LYS A 74 -2.44 -3.05 0.45
CA LYS A 74 -3.00 -3.09 1.80
C LYS A 74 -1.91 -2.76 2.82
N LEU A 75 -2.20 -1.87 3.77
CA LEU A 75 -1.25 -1.61 4.86
C LEU A 75 -1.15 -2.85 5.75
N ARG A 76 0.08 -3.33 5.92
CA ARG A 76 0.42 -4.38 6.87
C ARG A 76 0.90 -3.73 8.15
N MET A 77 0.18 -3.96 9.25
CA MET A 77 0.66 -3.57 10.56
C MET A 77 1.77 -4.55 10.98
N PRO A 78 2.90 -4.08 11.53
CA PRO A 78 3.85 -4.96 12.18
C PRO A 78 3.11 -5.67 13.32
N ASN A 79 3.14 -7.01 13.33
CA ASN A 79 2.65 -7.78 14.47
C ASN A 79 3.60 -7.48 15.65
N HIS A 80 3.24 -6.50 16.48
CA HIS A 80 3.79 -6.42 17.82
C HIS A 80 3.23 -7.61 18.59
N GLY A 81 4.02 -8.69 18.66
CA GLY A 81 3.72 -9.87 19.46
C GLY A 81 3.62 -9.56 20.95
#